data_AF-A0AAE1SGC0-F1
#
_entry.id   AF-A0AAE1SGC0-F1
#
_cell.length_a   1.000
_cell.length_b   1.000
_cell.length_c   1.000
_cell.angle_alpha   90.00
_cell.angle_beta   90.00
_cell.angle_gamma   90.00
#
_symmetry.space_group_name_H-M   'P 1'
#
loop_
_entity.id
_entity.type
_entity.pdbx_description
1 polymer ?
#
loop_
_entity_poly.entity_id
_entity_poly.type
_entity_poly.pdbx_seq_one_letter_code
_entity_poly.pdbx_strand_id
1 'polypeptide(L)' 'MFSDKELNGFMGVLRKGSDHIEIECGVTVSEFGDSNGKLRVFRKGNLEIDCQCDCAKARLSPIDFAKHVGRKMAMKNRKS' A
#
# COMPACT_ATOMS: atom_id res chain seq x y z
N MET A 1 -0.56 1.05 -20.41
CA MET A 1 -1.18 1.46 -19.14
C MET A 1 -2.69 1.39 -19.34
N PHE A 2 -3.44 0.95 -18.33
CA PHE A 2 -4.85 0.57 -18.50
C PHE A 2 -5.75 1.74 -18.91
N SER A 3 -6.73 1.45 -19.74
CA SER A 3 -7.80 2.35 -20.12
C SER A 3 -8.82 2.49 -18.98
N ASP A 4 -9.57 3.59 -18.94
CA ASP A 4 -10.57 3.83 -17.89
C ASP A 4 -11.70 2.77 -17.90
N LYS A 5 -12.05 2.25 -19.09
CA LYS A 5 -12.96 1.10 -19.23
C LYS A 5 -12.39 -0.18 -18.63
N GLU A 6 -11.09 -0.42 -18.75
CA GLU A 6 -10.45 -1.60 -18.17
C GLU A 6 -10.40 -1.47 -16.65
N LEU A 7 -10.06 -0.29 -16.12
CA LEU A 7 -10.00 -0.02 -14.68
C LEU A 7 -11.35 -0.16 -13.99
N ASN A 8 -12.46 0.11 -14.68
CA ASN A 8 -13.81 -0.09 -14.13
C ASN A 8 -14.10 -1.57 -13.77
N GLY A 9 -13.37 -2.51 -14.37
CA GLY A 9 -13.47 -3.94 -14.03
C GLY A 9 -12.61 -4.36 -12.85
N PHE A 10 -11.71 -3.51 -12.35
CA PHE A 10 -10.84 -3.81 -11.22
C PHE A 10 -11.44 -3.28 -9.92
N MET A 11 -11.58 -4.16 -8.93
CA MET A 11 -11.95 -3.75 -7.57
C MET A 11 -10.74 -3.09 -6.88
N GLY A 12 -10.99 -2.01 -6.14
CA GLY A 12 -9.98 -1.36 -5.29
C GLY A 12 -9.06 -0.36 -6.01
N VAL A 13 -9.30 -0.05 -7.29
CA VAL A 13 -8.59 1.06 -7.96
C VAL A 13 -9.08 2.38 -7.40
N LEU A 14 -8.18 3.17 -6.83
CA LEU A 14 -8.48 4.46 -6.23
C LEU A 14 -8.36 5.59 -7.25
N ARG A 15 -7.28 5.60 -8.04
CA ARG A 15 -7.04 6.63 -9.05
C ARG A 15 -6.15 6.16 -10.18
N LYS A 16 -6.30 6.77 -11.35
CA LYS A 16 -5.35 6.70 -12.46
C LYS A 16 -4.55 8.00 -12.50
N GLY A 17 -3.25 7.91 -12.23
CA GLY A 17 -2.30 8.99 -12.49
C GLY A 17 -1.79 8.97 -13.93
N SER A 18 -0.98 9.96 -14.29
CA SER A 18 -0.42 10.09 -15.64
C SER A 18 0.53 8.93 -16.02
N ASP A 19 1.25 8.36 -15.04
CA ASP A 19 2.22 7.27 -15.24
C ASP A 19 2.08 6.10 -14.26
N HIS A 20 1.16 6.20 -13.28
CA HIS A 20 0.87 5.12 -12.34
C HIS A 20 -0.62 4.92 -12.11
N ILE A 21 -1.01 3.71 -11.74
CA ILE A 21 -2.33 3.44 -11.15
C ILE A 21 -2.16 3.35 -9.63
N GLU A 22 -3.12 3.88 -8.88
CA GLU A 22 -3.17 3.76 -7.43
C GLU A 22 -4.28 2.79 -7.04
N ILE A 23 -3.94 1.84 -6.19
CA ILE A 23 -4.82 0.76 -5.73
C ILE A 23 -4.74 0.74 -4.21
N GLU A 24 -5.86 0.48 -3.54
CA GLU A 24 -5.83 0.22 -2.11
C GLU A 24 -5.11 -1.12 -1.83
N CYS A 25 -4.16 -1.10 -0.91
CA CYS A 25 -3.40 -2.28 -0.52
C CYS A 25 -3.27 -2.31 1.00
N GLY A 26 -3.78 -3.36 1.63
CA GLY A 26 -3.69 -3.56 3.07
C GLY A 26 -2.87 -4.77 3.43
N VAL A 27 -2.27 -4.75 4.62
CA VAL A 27 -1.90 -5.98 5.32
C VAL A 27 -2.88 -6.16 6.46
N THR A 28 -3.76 -7.15 6.34
CA THR A 28 -4.62 -7.60 7.43
C THR A 28 -3.78 -8.49 8.33
N VAL A 29 -3.69 -8.15 9.62
CA VAL A 29 -3.15 -9.07 10.62
C VAL A 29 -4.24 -9.35 11.63
N SER A 30 -4.51 -10.64 11.83
CA SER A 30 -5.67 -11.18 12.54
C SER A 30 -5.92 -10.56 13.91
N GLU A 31 -4.86 -10.11 14.59
CA GLU A 31 -4.89 -9.64 15.97
C GLU A 31 -4.90 -8.10 16.12
N PHE A 32 -4.69 -7.35 15.02
CA PHE A 32 -4.48 -5.89 15.06
C PHE A 32 -5.27 -5.08 14.03
N GLY A 33 -6.02 -5.75 13.15
CA GLY A 33 -6.79 -5.12 12.07
C GLY A 33 -5.95 -4.83 10.82
N ASP A 34 -6.52 -4.01 9.93
CA ASP A 34 -5.95 -3.69 8.62
C ASP A 34 -4.95 -2.52 8.70
N SER A 35 -3.72 -2.77 8.26
CA SER A 35 -2.77 -1.68 7.97
C SER A 35 -2.94 -1.25 6.52
N ASN A 36 -3.57 -0.10 6.31
CA ASN A 36 -3.91 0.42 4.99
C ASN A 36 -2.74 1.19 4.36
N GLY A 37 -2.44 0.85 3.11
CA GLY A 37 -1.50 1.54 2.23
C GLY A 37 -2.13 1.76 0.86
N LYS A 38 -1.50 2.63 0.06
CA LYS A 38 -1.88 2.84 -1.35
C LYS A 38 -0.75 2.36 -2.23
N LEU A 39 -0.98 1.28 -2.98
CA LEU A 39 -0.02 0.74 -3.93
C LEU A 39 -0.09 1.55 -5.22
N ARG A 40 1.06 2.04 -5.67
CA ARG A 40 1.26 2.68 -6.97
C ARG A 40 2.03 1.75 -7.89
N VAL A 41 1.41 1.42 -9.01
CA VAL A 41 2.03 0.59 -10.06
C VAL A 41 2.36 1.50 -11.24
N PHE A 42 3.64 1.70 -11.49
CA PHE A 42 4.13 2.56 -12.57
C PHE A 42 4.30 1.79 -13.88
N ARG A 43 4.18 2.48 -15.02
CA ARG A 43 4.41 1.87 -16.36
C ARG A 43 5.78 1.23 -16.51
N LYS A 44 6.78 1.75 -15.80
CA LYS A 44 8.16 1.26 -15.81
C LYS A 44 8.35 -0.05 -15.02
N GLY A 45 7.31 -0.58 -14.37
CA GLY A 45 7.37 -1.77 -13.52
C GLY A 45 7.74 -1.48 -12.07
N ASN A 46 7.93 -0.21 -11.72
CA ASN A 46 8.21 0.18 -10.34
C ASN A 46 6.93 0.07 -9.49
N LEU A 47 7.11 -0.40 -8.26
CA LEU A 47 6.04 -0.52 -7.26
C LEU A 47 6.42 0.34 -6.06
N GLU A 48 5.54 1.27 -5.69
CA GLU A 48 5.69 2.08 -4.48
C GLU A 48 4.44 1.96 -3.63
N ILE A 49 4.59 1.87 -2.32
CA ILE A 49 3.50 1.89 -1.35
C ILE A 49 3.60 3.17 -0.53
N ASP A 50 2.50 3.91 -0.52
CA ASP A 50 2.27 5.06 0.33
C ASP A 50 1.61 4.54 1.62
N CYS A 51 2.35 4.50 2.73
CA CYS A 51 1.80 4.08 4.02
C CYS A 51 0.90 5.19 4.56
N GLN A 52 -0.35 4.86 4.90
CA GLN A 52 -1.26 5.82 5.57
C GLN A 52 -1.01 5.91 7.08
N CYS A 53 0.08 5.33 7.55
CA CYS A 53 0.51 5.44 8.93
C CYS A 53 1.22 6.77 9.18
N ASP A 54 1.11 7.30 10.40
CA ASP A 54 1.93 8.44 10.85
C ASP A 54 3.40 8.01 10.94
N CYS A 55 4.12 8.08 9.81
CA CYS A 55 5.53 7.75 9.71
C CYS A 55 6.21 8.67 8.69
N ALA A 56 7.47 9.02 8.94
CA ALA A 56 8.23 9.91 8.06
C ALA A 56 8.57 9.31 6.68
N LYS A 57 8.26 8.03 6.44
CA LYS A 57 8.55 7.35 5.17
C LYS A 57 7.37 7.48 4.24
N ALA A 58 7.40 8.51 3.39
CA ALA A 58 6.33 8.79 2.43
C ALA A 58 6.17 7.70 1.36
N ARG A 59 7.24 6.97 1.00
CA ARG A 59 7.21 5.94 -0.05
C ARG A 59 8.09 4.75 0.31
N LEU A 60 7.51 3.55 0.20
CA LEU A 60 8.15 2.29 0.57
C LEU A 60 8.09 1.31 -0.61
N SER A 61 9.09 0.47 -0.77
CA SER A 61 8.92 -0.72 -1.61
C SER A 61 7.93 -1.69 -0.96
N PRO A 62 7.30 -2.61 -1.70
CA PRO A 62 6.41 -3.61 -1.11
C PRO A 62 7.07 -4.40 0.04
N ILE A 63 8.36 -4.72 -0.11
CA ILE A 63 9.14 -5.45 0.89
C ILE A 63 9.38 -4.57 2.13
N ASP A 64 9.73 -3.30 1.94
CA ASP A 64 9.95 -2.37 3.05
C ASP A 64 8.65 -2.03 3.79
N PHE A 65 7.53 -1.99 3.08
CA PHE A 65 6.20 -1.82 3.68
C PHE A 65 5.83 -3.01 4.56
N ALA A 66 6.00 -4.25 4.09
CA ALA A 66 5.75 -5.45 4.89
C ALA A 66 6.62 -5.45 6.17
N LYS A 67 7.91 -5.11 6.04
CA LYS A 67 8.81 -4.97 7.20
C LYS A 67 8.40 -3.81 8.13
N HIS A 68 7.95 -2.70 7.57
CA HIS A 68 7.51 -1.53 8.33
C HIS A 68 6.30 -1.85 9.18
N VAL A 69 5.26 -2.42 8.55
CA VAL A 69 4.04 -2.86 9.23
C VAL A 69 4.40 -3.92 10.28
N GLY A 70 5.12 -4.98 9.91
CA GLY A 70 5.53 -6.03 10.86
C GLY A 70 6.32 -5.50 12.07
N ARG A 71 7.24 -4.55 11.88
CA ARG A 71 7.98 -3.90 12.99
C ARG A 71 7.07 -3.04 13.89
N LYS A 72 6.17 -2.25 13.32
CA LYS A 72 5.21 -1.45 14.12
C LYS A 72 4.34 -2.36 14.98
N MET A 73 3.95 -3.51 14.46
CA MET A 73 3.11 -4.46 15.17
C MET A 73 3.87 -5.20 16.27
N ALA A 74 5.11 -5.62 16.02
CA ALA A 74 5.98 -6.17 17.05
C ALA A 74 6.25 -5.18 18.20
N MET A 75 6.41 -3.89 17.89
CA MET A 75 6.53 -2.83 18.91
C MET A 75 5.25 -2.62 19.71
N LYS A 76 4.07 -2.78 19.09
CA LYS A 76 2.76 -2.70 19.77
C LYS A 76 2.63 -3.82 20.83
N ASN A 77 3.11 -5.02 20.51
CA ASN A 77 3.13 -6.18 21.41
C ASN A 77 4.04 -6.04 22.64
N ARG A 78 5.05 -5.17 22.63
CA ARG A 78 5.96 -4.98 23.77
C ARG A 78 5.41 -4.01 24.84
N LYS A 79 4.29 -3.34 24.56
CA LYS A 79 3.65 -2.38 25.47
C LYS A 79 2.41 -2.93 26.18
N SER A 80 2.12 -4.22 26.02
CA SER A 80 1.08 -4.93 26.78
C SER A 80 1.70 -5.74 27.91
#